data_AF-A0A2J7ZPK2-F1
#
_entry.id   AF-A0A2J7ZPK2-F1
#
_cell.length_a   1.000
_cell.length_b   1.000
_cell.length_c   1.000
_cell.angle_alpha   90.00
_cell.angle_beta   90.00
_cell.angle_gamma   90.00
#
_symmetry.space_group_name_H-M   'P 1'
#
loop_
_entity.id
_entity.type
_entity.pdbx_description
1 polymer ?
#
loop_
_entity_poly.entity_id
_entity_poly.type
_entity_poly.pdbx_seq_one_letter_code
_entity_poly.pdbx_strand_id
1 'polypeptide(L)'
;MADLDEFSKTLFDEAYKRALERKRLFKEYLARHQVMEKLNGAIEKLYECERLPENPLDFIAEASTGRAYMTQQNSQQQGASQQAQQPAGKPKSAGPKAAGP
;
A
#
# COMPACT_ATOMS: atom_id res chain seq x y z
N MET A 1 0.03 -54.90 33.27
CA MET A 1 -1.08 -54.09 32.73
C MET A 1 -0.73 -52.60 32.66
N ALA A 2 -0.03 -52.02 33.64
CA ALA A 2 0.40 -50.61 33.61
C ALA A 2 1.30 -50.22 32.42
N ASP A 3 2.24 -51.08 32.01
CA ASP A 3 3.15 -50.81 30.87
C ASP A 3 2.43 -50.64 29.52
N LEU A 4 1.29 -51.34 29.31
CA LEU A 4 0.55 -51.27 28.05
C LEU A 4 -0.21 -49.93 27.91
N ASP A 5 -0.71 -49.40 29.03
CA ASP A 5 -1.40 -48.12 29.06
C ASP A 5 -0.42 -46.94 28.90
N GLU A 6 0.77 -47.05 29.49
CA GLU A 6 1.82 -46.03 29.35
C GLU A 6 2.40 -46.00 27.93
N PHE A 7 2.60 -47.16 27.30
CA PHE A 7 3.00 -47.27 25.90
C PHE A 7 1.93 -46.69 24.94
N SER A 8 0.65 -47.00 25.18
CA SER A 8 -0.49 -46.49 24.41
C SER A 8 -0.61 -44.96 24.50
N LYS A 9 -0.44 -44.40 25.71
CA LYS A 9 -0.46 -42.95 25.93
C LYS A 9 0.69 -42.25 25.22
N THR A 10 1.88 -42.84 25.22
CA THR A 10 3.05 -42.29 24.53
C THR A 10 2.85 -42.24 23.01
N LEU A 11 2.30 -43.31 22.42
CA LEU A 11 1.93 -43.36 21.00
C LEU A 11 0.86 -42.31 20.64
N PHE A 12 -0.14 -42.14 21.51
CA PHE A 12 -1.15 -41.10 21.33
C PHE A 12 -0.54 -39.71 21.39
N ASP A 13 0.30 -39.42 22.38
CA ASP A 13 0.94 -38.11 22.55
C ASP A 13 1.87 -37.79 21.37
N GLU A 14 2.59 -38.78 20.84
CA GLU A 14 3.41 -38.62 19.64
C GLU A 14 2.55 -38.36 18.40
N ALA A 15 1.48 -39.14 18.19
CA ALA A 15 0.55 -38.94 17.09
C ALA A 15 -0.12 -37.55 17.17
N TYR A 16 -0.49 -37.11 18.37
CA TYR A 16 -1.07 -35.80 18.63
C TYR A 16 -0.09 -34.67 18.33
N LYS A 17 1.17 -34.77 18.78
CA LYS A 17 2.23 -33.81 18.45
C LYS A 17 2.46 -33.73 16.94
N ARG A 18 2.52 -34.88 16.25
CA ARG A 18 2.65 -34.93 14.78
C ARG A 18 1.46 -34.28 14.08
N ALA A 19 0.23 -34.49 14.56
CA ALA A 19 -0.97 -33.88 14.00
C ALA A 19 -0.96 -32.35 14.18
N LEU A 20 -0.52 -31.84 15.32
CA LEU A 20 -0.37 -30.41 15.57
C LEU A 20 0.67 -29.78 14.65
N GLU A 21 1.83 -30.43 14.45
CA GLU A 21 2.85 -29.90 13.55
C GLU A 21 2.37 -29.89 12.09
N ARG A 22 1.68 -30.95 11.63
CA ARG A 22 1.05 -30.95 10.30
C ARG A 22 0.04 -29.82 10.14
N LYS A 23 -0.78 -29.57 11.16
CA LYS A 23 -1.74 -28.45 11.15
C LYS A 23 -1.02 -27.10 11.07
N ARG A 24 0.11 -26.93 11.78
CA ARG A 24 0.95 -25.72 11.74
C ARG A 24 1.52 -25.49 10.33
N LEU A 25 2.16 -26.51 9.78
CA LEU A 25 2.75 -26.47 8.43
C LEU A 25 1.70 -26.21 7.35
N PHE A 26 0.52 -26.80 7.47
CA PHE A 26 -0.57 -26.56 6.52
C PHE A 26 -1.05 -25.11 6.54
N LYS A 27 -1.17 -24.50 7.73
CA LYS A 27 -1.50 -23.06 7.84
C LYS A 27 -0.44 -22.17 7.21
N GLU A 28 0.84 -22.49 7.44
CA GLU A 28 1.94 -21.75 6.80
C GLU A 28 1.93 -21.91 5.28
N TYR A 29 1.59 -23.09 4.76
CA TYR A 29 1.43 -23.33 3.33
C TYR A 29 0.29 -22.48 2.76
N LEU A 30 -0.89 -22.49 3.40
CA LEU A 30 -2.02 -21.67 2.96
C LEU A 30 -1.69 -20.18 2.97
N ALA A 31 -0.99 -19.70 4.01
CA ALA A 31 -0.56 -18.31 4.08
C ALA A 31 0.37 -17.94 2.92
N ARG A 32 1.36 -18.80 2.61
CA ARG A 32 2.25 -18.60 1.45
C ARG A 32 1.49 -18.63 0.13
N HIS A 33 0.53 -19.54 -0.01
CA HIS A 33 -0.28 -19.67 -1.22
C HIS A 33 -1.14 -18.42 -1.46
N GLN A 34 -1.77 -17.88 -0.42
CA GLN A 34 -2.53 -16.63 -0.51
C GLN A 34 -1.67 -15.43 -0.92
N VAL A 35 -0.42 -15.36 -0.46
CA VAL A 35 0.52 -14.32 -0.88
C VAL A 35 0.87 -14.47 -2.36
N MET A 36 1.12 -15.70 -2.83
CA MET A 36 1.43 -15.96 -4.23
C MET A 36 0.26 -15.63 -5.16
N GLU A 37 -0.98 -15.99 -4.81
CA GLU A 37 -2.15 -15.64 -5.62
C GLU A 37 -2.35 -14.13 -5.74
N LYS A 38 -2.19 -13.39 -4.64
CA LYS A 38 -2.26 -11.92 -4.68
C LYS A 38 -1.19 -11.30 -5.56
N LEU A 39 0.02 -11.86 -5.52
CA LEU A 39 1.13 -11.40 -6.36
C LEU A 39 0.88 -11.70 -7.84
N ASN A 40 0.43 -12.92 -8.16
CA ASN A 40 0.07 -13.29 -9.52
C ASN A 40 -1.03 -12.39 -10.09
N GLY A 41 -2.10 -12.16 -9.32
CA GLY A 41 -3.16 -11.24 -9.74
C GLY A 41 -2.70 -9.79 -9.90
N ALA A 42 -1.72 -9.33 -9.11
CA ALA A 42 -1.12 -8.00 -9.29
C ALA A 42 -0.27 -7.91 -10.57
N ILE A 43 0.45 -8.99 -10.90
CA ILE A 43 1.23 -9.10 -12.14
C ILE A 43 0.30 -9.17 -13.36
N GLU A 44 -0.77 -9.95 -13.31
CA GLU A 44 -1.79 -10.01 -14.38
C GLU A 44 -2.37 -8.63 -14.67
N LYS A 45 -2.75 -7.87 -13.62
CA LYS A 45 -3.21 -6.48 -13.78
C LYS A 45 -2.17 -5.57 -14.43
N LEU A 46 -0.89 -5.79 -14.16
CA LEU A 46 0.18 -5.02 -14.80
C LEU A 46 0.25 -5.32 -16.31
N TYR A 47 0.01 -6.57 -16.72
CA TYR A 47 -0.07 -6.96 -18.13
C TYR A 47 -1.34 -6.44 -18.83
N GLU A 48 -2.43 -6.24 -18.10
CA GLU A 48 -3.70 -5.70 -18.63
C GLU A 48 -3.70 -4.18 -18.80
N CYS A 49 -2.69 -3.46 -18.29
CA CYS A 49 -2.62 -2.01 -18.39
C CYS A 49 -2.37 -1.57 -19.85
N GLU A 50 -3.25 -0.72 -20.41
CA GLU A 50 -3.08 -0.10 -21.74
C GLU A 50 -1.77 0.69 -21.85
N ARG A 51 -1.31 1.26 -20.73
CA ARG A 51 -0.02 1.92 -20.59
C ARG A 51 0.67 1.43 -19.32
N LEU A 52 1.92 0.99 -19.46
CA LEU A 52 2.72 0.56 -18.31
C LEU A 52 2.87 1.70 -17.28
N PRO A 53 2.65 1.43 -15.98
CA PRO A 53 2.89 2.39 -14.92
C PRO A 53 4.37 2.76 -14.86
N GLU A 54 4.65 3.99 -14.44
CA GLU A 54 6.01 4.55 -14.38
C GLU A 54 6.90 3.78 -13.39
N ASN A 55 6.32 3.30 -12.29
CA ASN A 55 6.96 2.42 -11.31
C ASN A 55 6.16 1.11 -11.16
N PRO A 56 6.47 0.05 -11.92
CA PRO A 56 5.70 -1.20 -11.90
C PRO A 56 5.80 -1.95 -10.56
N LEU A 57 6.91 -1.79 -9.82
CA LEU A 57 7.07 -2.41 -8.50
C LEU A 57 6.14 -1.79 -7.45
N ASP A 58 5.99 -0.46 -7.47
CA ASP A 58 5.07 0.24 -6.57
C ASP A 58 3.61 -0.14 -6.87
N PHE A 59 3.27 -0.24 -8.17
CA PHE A 59 1.96 -0.71 -8.62
C PHE A 59 1.67 -2.14 -8.13
N ILE A 60 2.62 -3.07 -8.30
CA ILE A 60 2.45 -4.45 -7.81
C ILE A 60 2.31 -4.48 -6.28
N ALA A 61 3.09 -3.68 -5.56
CA ALA A 61 3.02 -3.60 -4.11
C ALA A 61 1.65 -3.08 -3.65
N GLU A 62 1.12 -2.04 -4.28
CA GLU A 62 -0.22 -1.52 -4.00
C GLU A 62 -1.31 -2.55 -4.34
N ALA A 63 -1.25 -3.15 -5.54
CA ALA A 63 -2.25 -4.11 -5.99
C ALA A 63 -2.27 -5.42 -5.17
N SER A 64 -1.12 -5.87 -4.67
CA SER A 64 -1.02 -7.10 -3.86
C SER A 64 -1.30 -6.89 -2.37
N THR A 65 -1.03 -5.70 -1.83
CA THR A 65 -1.20 -5.40 -0.39
C THR A 65 -2.43 -4.54 -0.07
N GLY A 66 -3.01 -3.86 -1.05
CA GLY A 66 -4.11 -2.91 -0.88
C GLY A 66 -3.72 -1.64 -0.13
N ARG A 67 -2.42 -1.42 0.13
CA ARG A 67 -1.92 -0.17 0.70
C ARG A 67 -1.50 0.75 -0.44
N ALA A 68 -2.20 1.86 -0.60
CA ALA A 68 -1.76 2.95 -1.46
C ALA A 68 -0.40 3.45 -0.95
N TYR A 69 0.66 3.23 -1.73
CA TYR A 69 1.94 3.89 -1.49
C TYR A 69 1.78 5.31 -2.04
N MET A 70 1.85 6.30 -1.16
CA MET A 70 1.79 7.71 -1.55
C MET A 70 3.05 8.10 -2.33
N THR A 71 3.12 7.71 -3.60
CA THR A 71 4.11 8.25 -4.53
C THR A 71 3.63 9.62 -4.94
N GLN A 72 4.11 10.61 -4.19
CA GLN A 72 3.90 12.03 -4.37
C GLN A 72 4.57 12.45 -5.70
N GLN A 73 3.85 12.35 -6.81
CA GLN A 73 4.26 12.98 -8.08
C GLN A 73 3.99 14.48 -7.99
N ASN A 74 4.96 15.20 -7.42
CA ASN A 74 5.03 16.64 -7.47
C ASN A 74 5.69 17.04 -8.82
N SER A 75 4.92 16.99 -9.91
CA SER A 75 5.35 17.52 -11.20
C SER A 75 5.37 19.04 -11.13
N GLN A 76 6.59 19.57 -11.01
CA GLN A 76 6.98 20.95 -11.30
C GLN A 76 6.26 21.47 -12.55
N GLN A 77 5.45 22.52 -12.39
CA GLN A 77 5.27 23.52 -13.45
C GLN A 77 6.12 24.73 -13.11
N GLN A 78 7.31 24.76 -13.72
CA GLN A 78 8.10 25.97 -13.92
C GLN A 78 7.40 26.85 -14.97
N GLY A 79 7.42 28.17 -14.73
CA GLY A 79 6.99 29.18 -15.69
C GLY A 79 7.14 30.60 -15.13
N ALA A 80 8.36 30.97 -14.76
CA ALA A 80 8.70 32.31 -14.32
C ALA A 80 8.73 33.31 -15.49
N SER A 81 8.15 34.49 -15.23
CA SER A 81 8.55 35.83 -15.72
C SER A 81 8.68 36.11 -17.23
N GLN A 82 7.77 36.94 -17.74
CA GLN A 82 8.13 38.01 -18.67
C GLN A 82 7.43 39.33 -18.32
N GLN A 83 8.16 40.39 -18.62
CA GLN A 83 8.14 41.75 -18.13
C GLN A 83 7.66 42.67 -19.27
N ALA A 84 6.86 43.70 -19.00
CA ALA A 84 7.05 45.08 -19.50
C ALA A 84 5.78 45.95 -19.53
N GLN A 85 5.95 47.16 -18.98
CA GLN A 85 5.42 48.46 -19.45
C GLN A 85 4.00 48.93 -19.05
N GLN A 86 4.01 49.71 -17.96
CA GLN A 86 3.30 50.99 -17.74
C GLN A 86 3.18 51.87 -19.01
N PRO A 87 2.21 52.84 -19.11
CA PRO A 87 2.13 53.95 -18.16
C PRO A 87 0.76 54.63 -17.89
N ALA A 88 0.83 55.56 -16.92
CA ALA A 88 0.05 56.79 -16.76
C ALA A 88 -1.23 56.75 -15.90
N GLY A 89 -1.18 57.42 -14.74
CA GLY A 89 -2.38 57.91 -14.04
C GLY A 89 -2.31 58.03 -12.52
N LYS A 90 -1.45 58.89 -11.96
CA LYS A 90 -1.75 59.61 -10.69
C LYS A 90 -2.25 61.03 -11.09
N PRO A 91 -2.98 61.81 -10.27
CA PRO A 91 -3.11 61.75 -8.80
C PRO A 91 -4.58 61.96 -8.30
N LYS A 92 -4.97 61.72 -7.04
CA LYS A 92 -5.05 62.69 -5.91
C LYS A 92 -5.93 62.04 -4.83
N SER A 93 -5.44 61.80 -3.62
CA SER A 93 -5.68 62.60 -2.39
C SER A 93 -7.15 62.84 -2.00
N ALA A 94 -7.65 62.13 -0.99
CA ALA A 94 -8.48 62.66 0.10
C ALA A 94 -8.61 61.60 1.20
N GLY A 95 -8.43 62.01 2.46
CA GLY A 95 -8.43 61.17 3.66
C GLY A 95 -9.83 60.75 4.15
N PRO A 96 -9.92 60.28 5.41
CA PRO A 96 -10.83 59.23 5.88
C PRO A 96 -12.19 59.77 6.36
N LYS A 97 -13.19 58.88 6.47
CA LYS A 97 -14.33 59.09 7.36
C LYS A 97 -14.74 57.81 8.09
N ALA A 98 -14.86 57.97 9.40
CA ALA A 98 -15.24 56.98 10.39
C ALA A 98 -16.76 56.74 10.45
N ALA A 99 -17.11 55.69 11.20
CA ALA A 99 -18.30 55.48 12.04
C ALA A 99 -19.59 54.87 11.45
N GLY A 100 -19.95 53.71 12.03
CA GLY A 100 -21.31 53.24 12.38
C GLY A 100 -22.18 52.67 11.25
N PRO A 101 -23.17 51.82 11.54
CA PRO A 101 -23.75 51.47 12.85
C PRO A 101 -23.24 50.16 13.47
#